data_AF-A0A8J7T6J9-F1
#
_entry.id   AF-A0A8J7T6J9-F1
#
_cell.length_a   1.000
_cell.length_b   1.000
_cell.length_c   1.000
_cell.angle_alpha   90.00
_cell.angle_beta   90.00
_cell.angle_gamma   90.00
#
_symmetry.space_group_name_H-M   'P 1'
#
loop_
_entity.id
_entity.type
_entity.pdbx_description
1 polymer ?
#
loop_
_entity_poly.entity_id
_entity_poly.type
_entity_poly.pdbx_seq_one_letter_code
_entity_poly.pdbx_strand_id
1 'polypeptide(L)'
;MDDCIRWSFPIILSLTEEGFINVRSANYGRTDGYTCSQGRPSDQVTNDQCYLPSTLSIMSQRCDGKPQCDVSVITDVFPDPCYGTFKYLDVQYSCSPYSEYLFLVSVCLVCRSVGVWIQSGKSHVTLVGVELFSVTHCPRWL
;
A
#
# COMPACT_ATOMS: atom_id res chain seq x y z
N MET A 1 17.02 -19.33 11.56
CA MET A 1 18.36 -18.81 11.24
C MET A 1 18.15 -17.47 10.59
N ASP A 2 18.79 -16.42 11.12
CA ASP A 2 18.46 -15.01 10.88
C ASP A 2 18.43 -14.60 9.40
N ASP A 3 17.22 -14.42 8.85
CA ASP A 3 16.95 -13.97 7.47
C ASP A 3 17.20 -12.47 7.31
N CYS A 4 18.38 -12.00 7.70
CA CYS A 4 18.85 -10.62 7.50
C CYS A 4 19.37 -10.37 6.08
N ILE A 5 18.76 -11.12 5.14
CA ILE A 5 18.88 -11.15 3.70
C ILE A 5 20.32 -11.07 3.18
N ARG A 6 20.83 -12.27 2.89
CA ARG A 6 21.88 -12.59 1.93
C ARG A 6 21.86 -11.60 0.75
N TRP A 7 22.84 -10.69 0.74
CA TRP A 7 23.13 -9.49 -0.09
C TRP A 7 22.72 -9.40 -1.59
N SER A 8 21.83 -10.22 -2.15
CA SER A 8 21.47 -10.16 -3.57
C SER A 8 20.06 -10.64 -3.92
N PHE A 9 19.17 -10.84 -2.95
CA PHE A 9 17.78 -11.19 -3.27
C PHE A 9 16.86 -9.99 -3.11
N PRO A 10 15.99 -9.72 -4.08
CA PRO A 10 14.95 -8.73 -3.92
C PRO A 10 14.02 -9.12 -2.78
N ILE A 11 13.47 -8.11 -2.10
CA ILE A 11 12.37 -8.33 -1.17
C ILE A 11 11.11 -8.48 -2.01
N ILE A 12 10.50 -9.65 -1.91
CA ILE A 12 9.23 -9.96 -2.58
C ILE A 12 8.13 -9.89 -1.52
N LEU A 13 7.28 -8.88 -1.60
CA LEU A 13 6.02 -8.85 -0.87
C LEU A 13 4.94 -9.33 -1.82
N SER A 14 4.24 -10.41 -1.48
CA SER A 14 3.14 -10.95 -2.27
C SER A 14 1.96 -11.31 -1.38
N LEU A 15 0.76 -11.05 -1.90
CA LEU A 15 -0.50 -11.43 -1.26
C LEU A 15 -0.98 -12.78 -1.78
N THR A 16 -1.59 -13.57 -0.90
CA THR A 16 -2.25 -14.84 -1.24
C THR A 16 -3.73 -14.66 -1.63
N GLU A 17 -4.29 -13.47 -1.41
CA GLU A 17 -5.70 -13.12 -1.65
C GLU A 17 -5.80 -11.87 -2.56
N GLU A 18 -7.00 -11.60 -3.09
CA GLU A 18 -7.29 -10.43 -3.92
C GLU A 18 -7.25 -9.13 -3.10
N GLY A 19 -6.08 -8.49 -3.06
CA GLY A 19 -5.91 -7.20 -2.41
C GLY A 19 -4.67 -6.47 -2.90
N PHE A 20 -4.35 -5.38 -2.19
CA PHE A 20 -3.17 -4.59 -2.44
C PHE A 20 -2.43 -4.27 -1.15
N ILE A 21 -1.13 -4.07 -1.30
CA ILE A 21 -0.20 -3.71 -0.23
C ILE A 21 -0.37 -2.22 0.07
N ASN A 22 -0.32 -1.87 1.36
CA ASN A 22 -0.20 -0.52 1.88
C ASN A 22 0.96 -0.48 2.87
N VAL A 23 2.07 0.14 2.50
CA VAL A 23 3.23 0.34 3.35
C VAL A 23 2.88 1.36 4.44
N ARG A 24 3.13 1.00 5.70
CA ARG A 24 2.83 1.83 6.88
C ARG A 24 4.07 2.52 7.42
N SER A 25 5.18 1.79 7.47
CA SER A 25 6.48 2.33 7.82
C SER A 25 7.56 1.52 7.11
N ALA A 26 8.69 2.18 6.81
CA ALA A 26 9.87 1.47 6.36
C ALA A 26 11.13 2.23 6.77
N ASN A 27 12.16 1.49 7.17
CA ASN A 27 13.49 2.03 7.46
C ASN A 27 14.57 1.14 6.87
N TYR A 28 15.48 1.72 6.09
CA TYR A 28 16.74 1.09 5.72
C TYR A 28 17.82 1.68 6.62
N GLY A 29 18.33 0.88 7.54
CA GLY A 29 19.21 1.39 8.59
C GLY A 29 19.41 0.39 9.72
N ARG A 30 19.54 0.92 10.94
CA ARG A 30 19.62 0.13 12.17
C ARG A 30 18.99 0.92 13.31
N THR A 31 18.05 0.28 14.00
CA THR A 31 17.26 0.85 15.10
C THR A 31 17.48 0.13 16.43
N ASP A 32 18.25 -0.97 16.41
CA ASP A 32 18.61 -1.75 17.60
C ASP A 32 19.91 -2.56 17.39
N GLY A 33 20.47 -3.05 18.50
CA GLY A 33 21.74 -3.80 18.51
C GLY A 33 21.63 -5.32 18.38
N TYR A 34 20.41 -5.89 18.28
CA TYR A 34 20.19 -7.34 18.29
C TYR A 34 19.68 -7.87 16.94
N THR A 35 18.88 -7.10 16.23
CA THR A 35 18.39 -7.40 14.88
C THR A 35 19.59 -7.50 13.95
N CYS A 36 19.71 -8.64 13.27
CA CYS A 36 20.80 -8.87 12.34
C CYS A 36 22.19 -8.62 12.95
N SER A 37 22.43 -9.04 14.18
CA SER A 37 23.72 -8.83 14.87
C SER A 37 24.62 -10.08 14.91
N GLN A 38 24.03 -11.27 14.77
CA GLN A 38 24.76 -12.54 14.86
C GLN A 38 25.95 -12.58 13.88
N GLY A 39 27.14 -12.94 14.39
CA GLY A 39 28.36 -13.10 13.60
C GLY A 39 29.00 -11.78 13.11
N ARG A 40 28.54 -10.61 13.58
CA ARG A 40 29.05 -9.31 13.14
C ARG A 40 29.94 -8.64 14.20
N PRO A 41 30.93 -7.83 13.78
CA PRO A 41 31.73 -7.02 14.68
C PRO A 41 30.87 -6.04 15.48
N SER A 42 31.25 -5.76 16.72
CA SER A 42 30.54 -4.83 17.62
C SER A 42 30.37 -3.44 16.99
N ASP A 43 31.41 -2.94 16.32
CA ASP A 43 31.41 -1.62 15.68
C ASP A 43 30.33 -1.48 14.58
N GLN A 44 29.89 -2.60 13.99
CA GLN A 44 28.87 -2.60 12.94
C GLN A 44 27.43 -2.70 13.46
N VAL A 45 27.24 -2.99 14.75
CA VAL A 45 25.92 -3.26 15.35
C VAL A 45 25.56 -2.31 16.49
N THR A 46 26.48 -1.42 16.89
CA THR A 46 26.30 -0.49 18.02
C THR A 46 25.53 0.78 17.67
N ASN A 47 25.55 1.20 16.40
CA ASN A 47 24.82 2.39 15.97
C ASN A 47 23.34 2.09 15.73
N ASP A 48 22.50 2.32 16.74
CA ASP A 48 21.05 2.15 16.71
C ASP A 48 20.27 3.41 16.31
N GLN A 49 20.97 4.49 15.96
CA GLN A 49 20.38 5.75 15.49
C GLN A 49 20.60 5.94 13.99
N CYS A 50 20.43 4.86 13.21
CA CYS A 50 20.63 4.88 11.77
C CYS A 50 19.30 4.77 11.01
N TYR A 51 18.93 5.87 10.36
CA TYR A 51 17.67 5.99 9.62
C TYR A 51 17.90 6.57 8.24
N LEU A 52 17.22 6.00 7.24
CA LEU A 52 17.12 6.59 5.90
C LEU A 52 15.70 7.14 5.69
N PRO A 53 15.49 8.48 5.75
CA PRO A 53 14.15 9.08 5.65
C PRO A 53 13.41 8.77 4.34
N SER A 54 14.14 8.52 3.25
CA SER A 54 13.55 8.21 1.95
C SER A 54 13.02 6.78 1.83
N THR A 55 13.34 5.86 2.76
CA THR A 55 12.95 4.46 2.65
C THR A 55 11.45 4.27 2.51
N LEU A 56 10.64 4.97 3.33
CA LEU A 56 9.19 4.90 3.25
C LEU A 56 8.69 5.28 1.86
N SER A 57 9.17 6.41 1.32
CA SER A 57 8.76 6.86 -0.01
C SER A 57 9.12 5.88 -1.12
N ILE A 58 10.31 5.26 -1.05
CA ILE A 58 10.77 4.26 -2.01
C ILE A 58 9.89 3.01 -1.95
N MET A 59 9.60 2.52 -0.75
CA MET A 59 8.78 1.33 -0.54
C MET A 59 7.32 1.57 -0.97
N SER A 60 6.74 2.70 -0.56
CA SER A 60 5.40 3.11 -0.97
C SER A 60 5.28 3.21 -2.49
N GLN A 61 6.22 3.89 -3.15
CA GLN A 61 6.19 4.02 -4.62
C GLN A 61 6.25 2.67 -5.34
N ARG A 62 6.99 1.69 -4.78
CA ARG A 62 7.17 0.38 -5.41
C ARG A 62 6.04 -0.59 -5.12
N CYS A 63 5.44 -0.51 -3.94
CA CYS A 63 4.54 -1.54 -3.40
C CYS A 63 3.09 -1.10 -3.23
N ASP A 64 2.81 0.17 -2.95
CA ASP A 64 1.44 0.59 -2.67
C ASP A 64 0.52 0.37 -3.87
N GLY A 65 -0.68 -0.15 -3.59
CA GLY A 65 -1.68 -0.43 -4.61
C GLY A 65 -1.41 -1.67 -5.47
N LYS A 66 -0.36 -2.45 -5.16
CA LYS A 66 -0.03 -3.68 -5.90
C LYS A 66 -0.29 -4.93 -5.05
N PRO A 67 -0.70 -6.05 -5.67
CA PRO A 67 -0.82 -7.34 -4.97
C PRO A 67 0.55 -7.98 -4.71
N GLN A 68 1.55 -7.58 -5.49
CA GLN A 68 2.92 -8.04 -5.35
C GLN A 68 3.90 -6.91 -5.75
N CYS A 69 5.00 -6.79 -5.01
CA CYS A 69 6.11 -5.93 -5.38
C CYS A 69 7.45 -6.63 -5.15
N ASP A 70 8.42 -6.25 -5.97
CA ASP A 70 9.81 -6.67 -5.89
C ASP A 70 10.66 -5.41 -5.67
N VAL A 71 11.47 -5.41 -4.60
CA VAL A 71 12.35 -4.29 -4.28
C VAL A 71 13.78 -4.78 -4.09
N SER A 72 14.66 -4.38 -5.01
CA SER A 72 16.10 -4.63 -4.91
C SER A 72 16.73 -3.75 -3.82
N VAL A 73 17.36 -4.38 -2.83
CA VAL A 73 18.10 -3.69 -1.75
C VAL A 73 19.54 -3.46 -2.18
N ILE A 74 19.74 -2.47 -3.05
CA ILE A 74 21.07 -2.05 -3.55
C ILE A 74 21.32 -0.58 -3.20
N THR A 75 22.59 -0.17 -3.19
CA THR A 75 23.02 1.19 -2.84
C THR A 75 22.43 2.28 -3.74
N ASP A 76 22.11 1.94 -4.99
CA ASP A 76 21.49 2.89 -5.93
C ASP A 76 20.04 3.20 -5.57
N VAL A 77 19.36 2.26 -4.91
CA VAL A 77 17.97 2.40 -4.47
C VAL A 77 17.93 2.94 -3.04
N PHE A 78 18.75 2.38 -2.17
CA PHE A 78 18.86 2.77 -0.78
C PHE A 78 20.29 3.31 -0.54
N PRO A 79 20.51 4.63 -0.69
CA PRO A 79 21.81 5.23 -0.42
C PRO A 79 22.21 4.99 1.05
N ASP A 80 23.50 4.89 1.34
CA ASP A 80 23.98 4.55 2.68
C ASP A 80 23.73 5.69 3.69
N PRO A 81 22.85 5.52 4.69
CA PRO A 81 22.60 6.52 5.74
C PRO A 81 23.66 6.55 6.85
N CYS A 82 24.45 5.49 7.04
CA CYS A 82 25.38 5.36 8.16
C CYS A 82 26.54 4.42 7.78
N TYR A 83 27.64 5.03 7.33
CA TYR A 83 28.84 4.30 6.93
C TYR A 83 29.41 3.47 8.09
N GLY A 84 29.88 2.26 7.78
CA GLY A 84 30.46 1.33 8.77
C GLY A 84 29.45 0.60 9.64
N THR A 85 28.15 0.93 9.56
CA THR A 85 27.08 0.21 10.27
C THR A 85 26.44 -0.83 9.36
N PHE A 86 26.22 -2.05 9.86
CA PHE A 86 25.45 -3.07 9.15
C PHE A 86 23.97 -2.74 9.24
N LYS A 87 23.33 -2.58 8.08
CA LYS A 87 21.94 -2.12 7.93
C LYS A 87 21.01 -3.27 7.59
N TYR A 88 19.74 -3.12 7.92
CA TYR A 88 18.64 -3.99 7.51
C TYR A 88 17.48 -3.13 7.01
N LEU A 89 16.64 -3.72 6.15
CA LEU A 89 15.37 -3.10 5.77
C LEU A 89 14.28 -3.64 6.68
N ASP A 90 13.69 -2.76 7.48
CA ASP A 90 12.48 -3.02 8.25
C ASP A 90 11.28 -2.39 7.53
N VAL A 91 10.24 -3.18 7.27
CA VAL A 91 9.04 -2.74 6.54
C VAL A 91 7.81 -3.26 7.26
N GLN A 92 6.95 -2.35 7.69
CA GLN A 92 5.61 -2.68 8.16
C GLN A 92 4.62 -2.35 7.07
N TYR A 93 3.79 -3.31 6.71
CA TYR A 93 2.77 -3.15 5.69
C TYR A 93 1.46 -3.78 6.16
N SER A 94 0.37 -3.34 5.55
CA SER A 94 -0.96 -3.92 5.72
C SER A 94 -1.53 -4.28 4.35
N CYS A 95 -2.44 -5.25 4.33
CA CYS A 95 -3.10 -5.70 3.12
C CYS A 95 -4.55 -5.22 3.13
N SER A 96 -5.01 -4.62 2.05
CA SER A 96 -6.41 -4.20 1.90
C SER A 96 -7.05 -4.97 0.75
N PRO A 97 -8.25 -5.55 0.94
CA PRO A 97 -8.92 -6.29 -0.12
C PRO A 97 -9.42 -5.33 -1.21
N TYR A 98 -9.43 -5.77 -2.47
CA TYR A 98 -10.02 -4.97 -3.56
C TYR A 98 -11.55 -4.86 -3.42
N SER A 99 -12.19 -5.79 -2.73
CA SER A 99 -13.65 -5.84 -2.56
C SER A 99 -14.23 -4.60 -1.87
N GLU A 100 -13.52 -4.00 -0.91
CA GLU A 100 -13.94 -2.76 -0.24
C GLU A 100 -13.96 -1.57 -1.21
N TYR A 101 -13.01 -1.50 -2.13
CA TYR A 101 -12.94 -0.46 -3.15
C TYR A 101 -13.91 -0.73 -4.30
N LEU A 102 -14.08 -1.98 -4.73
CA LEU A 102 -15.07 -2.35 -5.73
C LEU A 102 -16.48 -2.03 -5.25
N PHE A 103 -16.77 -2.21 -3.96
CA PHE A 103 -18.03 -1.75 -3.36
C PHE A 103 -18.17 -0.24 -3.48
N LEU A 104 -17.16 0.56 -3.10
CA LEU A 104 -17.22 2.03 -3.18
C LEU A 104 -17.30 2.56 -4.62
N VAL A 105 -16.58 1.96 -5.56
CA VAL A 105 -16.59 2.33 -6.99
C VAL A 105 -17.92 1.92 -7.63
N SER A 106 -18.42 0.72 -7.33
CA SER A 106 -19.75 0.29 -7.76
C SER A 106 -20.83 1.21 -7.19
N VAL A 107 -20.72 1.60 -5.91
CA VAL A 107 -21.61 2.60 -5.30
C VAL A 107 -21.50 3.94 -6.01
N CYS A 108 -20.30 4.44 -6.35
CA CYS A 108 -20.14 5.67 -7.14
C CYS A 108 -20.79 5.56 -8.53
N LEU A 109 -20.62 4.43 -9.22
CA LEU A 109 -21.26 4.15 -10.52
C LEU A 109 -22.79 4.04 -10.39
N VAL A 110 -23.27 3.55 -9.25
CA VAL A 110 -24.70 3.37 -8.93
C VAL A 110 -25.30 4.63 -8.28
N CYS A 111 -24.49 5.63 -7.90
CA CYS A 111 -24.92 6.89 -7.28
C CYS A 111 -25.58 7.88 -8.27
N ARG A 112 -26.43 7.38 -9.17
CA ARG A 112 -27.48 8.19 -9.76
C ARG A 112 -28.68 8.16 -8.82
N SER A 113 -29.15 9.33 -8.42
CA SER A 113 -30.41 9.47 -7.69
C SER A 113 -31.51 8.68 -8.41
N VAL A 114 -32.08 7.68 -7.75
CA VAL A 114 -33.21 6.92 -8.29
C VAL A 114 -34.44 7.80 -8.16
N GLY A 115 -34.77 8.56 -9.21
CA GLY A 115 -36.04 9.29 -9.29
C GLY A 115 -37.16 8.31 -9.62
N VAL A 116 -38.08 8.06 -8.69
CA VAL A 116 -39.28 7.26 -8.90
C VAL A 116 -40.45 8.20 -9.21
N TRP A 117 -41.06 8.07 -10.39
CA TRP A 117 -42.27 8.83 -10.73
C TRP A 117 -43.51 8.07 -10.23
N ILE A 118 -44.32 8.73 -9.39
CA ILE A 118 -45.58 8.20 -8.86
C ILE A 118 -46.73 8.92 -9.58
N GLN A 119 -47.63 8.17 -10.23
CA GLN A 119 -48.91 8.72 -10.68
C GLN A 119 -49.99 8.50 -9.60
N SER A 120 -50.62 9.60 -9.15
CA SER A 120 -51.77 9.52 -8.26
C SER A 120 -53.06 9.33 -9.08
N GLY A 121 -53.52 8.09 -9.20
CA GLY A 121 -54.77 7.74 -9.88
C GLY A 121 -55.48 6.55 -9.23
N LYS A 122 -56.38 6.86 -8.28
CA LYS A 122 -57.33 5.98 -7.55
C LYS A 122 -56.78 4.64 -7.01
N SER A 123 -56.71 4.59 -5.67
CA SER A 123 -56.55 3.43 -4.77
C SER A 123 -55.22 2.67 -4.81
N HIS A 124 -54.41 2.73 -5.86
CA HIS A 124 -53.07 2.15 -5.90
C HIS A 124 -52.04 3.10 -6.53
N VAL A 125 -50.83 3.13 -5.95
CA VAL A 125 -49.64 3.75 -6.56
C VAL A 125 -49.04 2.74 -7.53
N THR A 126 -48.98 3.10 -8.81
CA THR A 126 -48.34 2.26 -9.84
C THR A 126 -46.97 2.84 -10.16
N LEU A 127 -45.92 2.00 -10.12
CA LEU A 127 -44.57 2.36 -10.55
C LEU A 127 -44.56 2.42 -12.09
N VAL A 128 -44.35 3.61 -12.66
CA VAL A 128 -44.51 3.82 -14.11
C VAL A 128 -43.20 3.65 -14.90
N GLY A 129 -42.04 3.64 -14.24
CA GLY A 129 -40.75 3.32 -14.88
C GLY A 129 -39.53 3.91 -14.19
N VAL A 130 -38.36 3.49 -14.66
CA VAL A 130 -37.04 4.03 -14.29
C VAL A 130 -36.48 4.80 -15.48
N GLU A 131 -36.15 6.07 -15.31
CA GLU A 131 -35.46 6.87 -16.34
C GLU A 131 -33.95 6.94 -16.06
N LEU A 132 -33.14 6.52 -17.04
CA LEU A 132 -31.68 6.68 -17.02
C LEU A 132 -31.29 8.00 -17.71
N PHE A 133 -31.28 9.12 -17.00
CA PHE A 133 -30.79 10.39 -17.57
C PHE A 133 -29.29 10.34 -17.86
N SER A 134 -28.85 10.28 -19.12
CA SER A 134 -27.42 10.36 -19.49
C SER A 134 -26.79 11.67 -18.99
N VAL A 135 -25.80 11.58 -18.09
CA VAL A 135 -25.11 12.74 -17.48
C VAL A 135 -23.91 13.14 -18.33
N THR A 136 -23.79 14.44 -18.60
CA THR A 136 -22.52 15.08 -18.95
C THR A 136 -21.86 15.62 -17.67
N HIS A 137 -20.56 15.31 -17.53
CA HIS A 137 -19.55 15.83 -16.60
C HIS A 137 -19.51 15.30 -15.14
N CYS A 138 -18.57 14.39 -14.93
CA CYS A 138 -17.87 14.15 -13.66
C CYS A 138 -16.94 15.37 -13.37
N PRO A 139 -16.73 15.80 -12.12
CA PRO A 139 -15.80 16.88 -11.82
C PRO A 139 -14.37 16.45 -12.18
N ARG A 140 -13.73 17.26 -13.02
CA ARG A 140 -12.31 17.16 -13.33
C ARG A 140 -11.54 17.58 -12.08
N TRP A 141 -10.85 16.63 -11.43
CA TRP A 141 -9.86 16.98 -10.41
C TRP A 141 -8.80 17.88 -11.07
N LEU A 142 -8.66 19.11 -10.54
CA LEU A 142 -7.55 20.03 -10.83
C LEU A 142 -6.24 19.46 -10.29
#